data_AF-A0A399EFM6-F1
#
_entry.id   AF-A0A399EFM6-F1
#
_cell.length_a   1.000
_cell.length_b   1.000
_cell.length_c   1.000
_cell.angle_alpha   90.00
_cell.angle_beta   90.00
_cell.angle_gamma   90.00
#
_symmetry.space_group_name_H-M   'P 1'
#
loop_
_entity.id
_entity.type
_entity.pdbx_description
1 polymer ?
#
loop_
_entity_poly.entity_id
_entity_poly.type
_entity_poly.pdbx_seq_one_letter_code
_entity_poly.pdbx_strand_id
1 'polypeptide(L)'
;MRNQGLTFVEVIVAAGALAVVLGFFTTLLVGNMRQTTIVGARAQANQIGVFLGRQILEADDRALPAEGQSLSWGYGQLNDASIGFATLTQERQFGNIALYRASITNQGAPSWAGSGWQISQYRIEVCWQSPEGERCVQQSIIGPAPALAGSEVVTNIN
;
A
#
# COMPACT_ATOMS: atom_id res chain seq x y z
N MET A 1 -34.51 18.22 51.77
CA MET A 1 -33.83 17.55 50.64
C MET A 1 -33.38 16.19 51.13
N ARG A 2 -33.96 15.11 50.59
CA ARG A 2 -33.84 13.76 51.16
C ARG A 2 -32.74 13.02 50.40
N ASN A 3 -31.54 13.00 50.94
CA ASN A 3 -30.44 12.19 50.43
C ASN A 3 -30.74 10.72 50.75
N GLN A 4 -31.44 10.03 49.86
CA GLN A 4 -31.57 8.58 49.93
C GLN A 4 -30.25 7.99 49.40
N GLY A 5 -29.46 7.39 50.29
CA GLY A 5 -28.28 6.63 49.89
C GLY A 5 -28.68 5.38 49.12
N LEU A 6 -27.89 5.03 48.10
CA LEU A 6 -28.06 3.82 47.29
C LEU A 6 -28.00 2.57 48.17
N THR A 7 -28.88 1.61 47.90
CA THR A 7 -28.81 0.33 48.61
C THR A 7 -27.64 -0.52 48.07
N PHE A 8 -27.07 -1.41 48.89
CA PHE A 8 -25.92 -2.24 48.49
C PHE A 8 -26.21 -3.08 47.23
N VAL A 9 -27.45 -3.55 47.08
CA VAL A 9 -27.93 -4.27 45.90
C VAL A 9 -27.91 -3.38 44.66
N GLU A 10 -28.34 -2.13 44.79
CA GLU A 10 -28.40 -1.15 43.70
C GLU A 10 -27.00 -0.80 43.18
N VAL A 11 -26.00 -0.70 44.08
CA VAL A 11 -24.60 -0.49 43.71
C VAL A 11 -24.03 -1.69 42.94
N ILE A 12 -24.32 -2.92 43.37
CA ILE A 12 -23.86 -4.14 42.67
C ILE A 12 -24.49 -4.22 41.27
N VAL A 13 -25.80 -3.95 41.16
CA VAL A 13 -26.50 -3.97 39.88
C VAL A 13 -25.96 -2.87 38.94
N ALA A 14 -25.74 -1.66 39.46
CA ALA A 14 -25.17 -0.57 38.69
C ALA A 14 -23.74 -0.88 38.23
N ALA A 15 -22.90 -1.45 39.09
CA ALA A 15 -21.53 -1.84 38.75
C ALA A 15 -21.50 -2.97 37.71
N GLY A 16 -22.40 -3.96 37.82
CA GLY A 16 -22.54 -5.04 36.85
C GLY A 16 -22.97 -4.52 35.47
N ALA A 17 -23.97 -3.64 35.43
CA ALA A 17 -24.39 -2.99 34.20
C ALA A 17 -23.25 -2.16 33.57
N LEU A 18 -22.49 -1.42 34.37
CA LEU A 18 -21.35 -0.65 33.91
C LEU A 18 -20.25 -1.54 33.30
N ALA A 19 -19.95 -2.68 33.95
CA ALA A 19 -18.95 -3.63 33.46
C ALA A 19 -19.34 -4.23 32.10
N VAL A 20 -20.62 -4.54 31.90
CA VAL A 20 -21.13 -5.04 30.61
C VAL A 20 -21.01 -3.97 29.53
N VAL A 21 -21.39 -2.73 29.82
CA VAL A 21 -21.28 -1.60 28.88
C VAL A 21 -19.82 -1.35 28.48
N LEU A 22 -18.90 -1.35 29.47
CA LEU A 22 -17.47 -1.22 29.22
C LEU A 22 -16.94 -2.36 28.35
N GLY A 23 -17.38 -3.59 28.61
CA GLY A 23 -17.08 -4.76 27.79
C GLY A 23 -17.42 -4.53 26.32
N PHE A 24 -18.68 -4.20 26.01
CA PHE A 24 -19.11 -3.90 24.64
C PHE A 24 -18.31 -2.76 24.00
N PHE A 25 -18.04 -1.70 24.76
CA PHE A 25 -17.32 -0.55 24.24
C PHE A 25 -15.88 -0.92 23.85
N THR A 26 -15.20 -1.73 24.65
CA THR A 26 -13.83 -2.20 24.33
C THR A 26 -13.80 -3.08 23.08
N THR A 27 -14.76 -4.00 22.91
CA THR A 27 -14.82 -4.85 21.70
C THR A 27 -15.07 -4.03 20.44
N LEU A 28 -15.97 -3.04 20.51
CA LEU A 28 -16.26 -2.13 19.40
C LEU A 28 -15.06 -1.25 19.05
N LEU A 29 -14.35 -0.74 20.06
CA LEU A 29 -13.17 0.11 19.87
C LEU A 29 -12.05 -0.68 19.16
N VAL A 30 -11.76 -1.89 19.64
CA VAL A 30 -10.76 -2.79 19.04
C VAL A 30 -11.16 -3.19 17.62
N GLY A 31 -12.45 -3.46 17.38
CA GLY A 31 -12.98 -3.76 16.05
C GLY A 31 -12.77 -2.60 15.07
N ASN A 32 -13.15 -1.38 15.47
CA ASN A 32 -12.98 -0.19 14.64
C ASN A 32 -11.51 0.15 14.38
N MET A 33 -10.64 0.00 15.39
CA MET A 33 -9.20 0.21 15.21
C MET A 33 -8.61 -0.78 14.19
N ARG A 34 -8.94 -2.08 14.31
CA ARG A 34 -8.48 -3.09 13.35
C ARG A 34 -8.94 -2.80 11.93
N GLN A 35 -10.21 -2.43 11.75
CA GLN A 35 -10.77 -2.12 10.45
C GLN A 35 -10.12 -0.86 9.85
N THR A 36 -9.87 0.17 10.66
CA THR A 36 -9.19 1.41 10.22
C THR A 36 -7.74 1.14 9.82
N THR A 37 -7.01 0.31 10.57
CA THR A 37 -5.62 -0.04 10.25
C THR A 37 -5.51 -0.83 8.93
N ILE A 38 -6.38 -1.80 8.69
CA ILE A 38 -6.34 -2.61 7.45
C ILE A 38 -6.73 -1.76 6.23
N VAL A 39 -7.77 -0.94 6.35
CA VAL A 39 -8.21 -0.06 5.26
C VAL A 39 -7.14 1.00 4.96
N GLY A 40 -6.54 1.59 6.00
CA GLY A 40 -5.45 2.55 5.86
C GLY A 40 -4.21 1.94 5.20
N ALA A 41 -3.78 0.75 5.63
CA ALA A 41 -2.62 0.08 5.06
C ALA A 41 -2.82 -0.31 3.58
N ARG A 42 -4.01 -0.79 3.23
CA ARG A 42 -4.35 -1.09 1.83
C ARG A 42 -4.39 0.17 0.97
N ALA A 43 -4.97 1.26 1.47
CA ALA A 43 -5.00 2.54 0.77
C ALA A 43 -3.57 3.06 0.52
N GLN A 44 -2.70 2.99 1.54
CA GLN A 44 -1.31 3.37 1.41
C GLN A 44 -0.54 2.47 0.42
N ALA A 45 -0.76 1.15 0.47
CA ALA A 45 -0.15 0.22 -0.48
C ALA A 45 -0.57 0.53 -1.94
N ASN A 46 -1.84 0.89 -2.15
CA ASN A 46 -2.32 1.34 -3.46
C ASN A 46 -1.65 2.65 -3.90
N GLN A 47 -1.47 3.63 -3.00
CA GLN A 47 -0.78 4.88 -3.31
C GLN A 47 0.69 4.63 -3.69
N ILE A 48 1.38 3.74 -2.99
CA ILE A 48 2.75 3.32 -3.34
C ILE A 48 2.75 2.68 -4.72
N GLY A 49 1.79 1.81 -5.03
CA GLY A 49 1.68 1.21 -6.35
C GLY A 49 1.40 2.23 -7.47
N VAL A 50 0.58 3.26 -7.20
CA VAL A 50 0.37 4.39 -8.14
C VAL A 50 1.66 5.20 -8.34
N PHE A 51 2.42 5.47 -7.27
CA PHE A 51 3.72 6.12 -7.37
C PHE A 51 4.68 5.31 -8.27
N LEU A 52 4.82 4.01 -8.01
CA LEU A 52 5.68 3.13 -8.80
C LEU A 52 5.21 3.05 -10.27
N GLY A 53 3.89 3.01 -10.49
CA GLY A 53 3.32 3.09 -11.84
C GLY A 53 3.69 4.38 -12.56
N ARG A 54 3.72 5.52 -11.86
CA ARG A 54 4.19 6.78 -12.41
C ARG A 54 5.68 6.72 -12.78
N GLN A 55 6.53 6.13 -11.93
CA GLN A 55 7.96 5.97 -12.25
C GLN A 55 8.18 5.09 -13.49
N ILE A 56 7.37 4.04 -13.69
CA ILE A 56 7.39 3.24 -14.92
C ILE A 56 7.02 4.10 -16.14
N LEU A 57 5.98 4.92 -16.04
CA LEU A 57 5.54 5.80 -17.14
C LEU A 57 6.54 6.92 -17.44
N GLU A 58 7.25 7.41 -16.42
CA GLU A 58 8.34 8.40 -16.53
C GLU A 58 9.64 7.77 -17.07
N ALA A 59 9.64 6.47 -17.32
CA ALA A 59 10.79 5.69 -17.75
C ALA A 59 12.01 5.78 -16.81
N ASP A 60 11.78 5.78 -15.50
CA ASP A 60 12.86 5.67 -14.51
C ASP A 60 13.47 4.25 -14.54
N ASP A 61 14.77 4.15 -14.81
CA ASP A 61 15.53 2.89 -14.84
C ASP A 61 15.38 2.07 -13.55
N ARG A 62 15.15 2.72 -12.40
CA ARG A 62 14.92 2.06 -11.11
C ARG A 62 13.58 1.34 -11.06
N ALA A 63 12.62 1.70 -11.92
CA ALA A 63 11.29 1.10 -11.98
C ALA A 63 11.09 0.20 -13.21
N LEU A 64 12.11 0.07 -14.07
CA LEU A 64 12.02 -0.62 -15.37
C LEU A 64 12.89 -1.88 -15.41
N PRO A 65 12.38 -3.03 -14.90
CA PRO A 65 13.04 -4.30 -15.12
C PRO A 65 13.07 -4.64 -16.61
N ALA A 66 14.17 -5.28 -17.04
CA ALA A 66 14.23 -5.95 -18.33
C ALA A 66 13.10 -7.00 -18.48
N GLU A 67 12.76 -7.36 -19.71
CA GLU A 67 11.71 -8.34 -19.98
C GLU A 67 11.95 -9.66 -19.24
N GLY A 68 10.93 -10.16 -18.54
CA GLY A 68 11.01 -11.37 -17.72
C GLY A 68 11.75 -11.20 -16.39
N GLN A 69 12.27 -10.01 -16.08
CA GLN A 69 12.93 -9.71 -14.82
C GLN A 69 11.98 -9.02 -13.83
N SER A 70 12.40 -9.01 -12.57
CA SER A 70 11.73 -8.30 -11.49
C SER A 70 12.69 -7.44 -10.69
N LEU A 71 12.28 -6.21 -10.39
CA LEU A 71 12.91 -5.38 -9.36
C LEU A 71 12.12 -5.52 -8.08
N SER A 72 12.80 -5.74 -6.96
CA SER A 72 12.17 -5.95 -5.66
C SER A 72 12.85 -5.13 -4.58
N TRP A 73 12.03 -4.47 -3.77
CA TRP A 73 12.43 -3.75 -2.58
C TRP A 73 11.82 -4.43 -1.37
N GLY A 74 12.66 -4.90 -0.46
CA GLY A 74 12.26 -5.38 0.85
C GLY A 74 11.73 -4.26 1.75
N TYR A 75 11.31 -4.66 2.95
CA TYR A 75 10.90 -3.74 4.00
C TYR A 75 12.02 -2.75 4.33
N GLY A 76 11.71 -1.46 4.27
CA GLY A 76 12.68 -0.39 4.54
C GLY A 76 13.72 -0.14 3.44
N GLN A 77 13.54 -0.72 2.25
CA GLN A 77 14.41 -0.45 1.09
C GLN A 77 13.79 0.56 0.11
N LEU A 78 12.47 0.74 0.14
CA LEU A 78 11.76 1.69 -0.74
C LEU A 78 12.16 3.15 -0.51
N ASN A 79 12.54 3.51 0.72
CA ASN A 79 12.96 4.85 1.11
C ASN A 79 14.47 5.08 0.99
N ASP A 80 15.24 4.07 0.57
CA ASP A 80 16.67 4.23 0.36
C ASP A 80 16.90 5.06 -0.92
N ALA A 81 17.72 6.10 -0.82
CA ALA A 81 18.01 6.99 -1.94
C ALA A 81 18.82 6.33 -3.08
N SER A 82 19.55 5.27 -2.77
CA SER A 82 20.45 4.57 -3.70
C SER A 82 19.76 3.47 -4.49
N ILE A 83 18.89 2.70 -3.84
CA ILE A 83 18.21 1.53 -4.42
C ILE A 83 16.71 1.75 -4.63
N GLY A 84 16.09 2.70 -3.91
CA GLY A 84 14.66 3.02 -3.96
C GLY A 84 14.41 4.44 -4.43
N PHE A 85 13.42 5.10 -3.81
CA PHE A 85 12.95 6.43 -4.23
C PHE A 85 12.92 7.40 -3.04
N ALA A 86 13.91 8.29 -2.94
CA ALA A 86 13.97 9.29 -1.86
C ALA A 86 12.76 10.24 -1.86
N THR A 87 12.16 10.50 -3.03
CA THR A 87 10.99 11.36 -3.21
C THR A 87 9.75 10.83 -2.49
N LEU A 88 9.61 9.50 -2.34
CA LEU A 88 8.52 8.87 -1.57
C LEU A 88 8.45 9.41 -0.13
N THR A 89 9.59 9.62 0.53
CA THR A 89 9.64 10.16 1.90
C THR A 89 9.47 11.68 1.97
N GLN A 90 9.83 12.40 0.91
CA GLN A 90 9.70 13.86 0.87
C GLN A 90 8.24 14.29 0.71
N GLU A 91 7.45 13.45 0.06
CA GLU A 91 6.08 13.74 -0.32
C GLU A 91 5.09 13.82 0.88
N ARG A 92 5.50 13.49 2.14
CA ARG A 92 4.74 13.52 3.43
C ARG A 92 3.33 12.90 3.44
N GLN A 93 2.82 12.49 2.29
CA GLN A 93 1.51 11.92 2.05
C GLN A 93 1.48 10.43 2.37
N PHE A 94 2.64 9.80 2.45
CA PHE A 94 2.81 8.43 2.87
C PHE A 94 3.09 8.37 4.38
N GLY A 95 2.46 7.42 5.08
CA GLY A 95 2.84 7.02 6.43
C GLY A 95 4.21 6.32 6.47
N ASN A 96 4.41 5.39 7.40
CA ASN A 96 5.71 4.70 7.51
C ASN A 96 5.94 3.70 6.36
N ILE A 97 6.72 4.13 5.35
CA ILE A 97 7.01 3.37 4.13
C ILE A 97 7.86 2.11 4.42
N ALA A 98 8.64 2.11 5.52
CA ALA A 98 9.46 0.97 5.88
C ALA A 98 8.63 -0.29 6.22
N LEU A 99 7.33 -0.13 6.46
CA LEU A 99 6.37 -1.22 6.70
C LEU A 99 5.86 -1.88 5.42
N TYR A 100 6.35 -1.46 4.26
CA TYR A 100 5.95 -1.98 2.96
C TYR A 100 7.15 -2.55 2.23
N ARG A 101 6.92 -3.65 1.49
CA ARG A 101 7.81 -4.16 0.45
C ARG A 101 7.11 -4.03 -0.88
N ALA A 102 7.86 -3.87 -1.96
CA ALA A 102 7.28 -3.79 -3.30
C ALA A 102 8.09 -4.60 -4.30
N SER A 103 7.45 -5.00 -5.39
CA SER A 103 8.12 -5.53 -6.57
C SER A 103 7.45 -5.04 -7.85
N ILE A 104 8.25 -4.90 -8.89
CA ILE A 104 7.80 -4.65 -10.25
C ILE A 104 8.33 -5.81 -11.10
N THR A 105 7.47 -6.47 -11.84
CA THR A 105 7.83 -7.54 -12.77
C THR A 105 7.44 -7.14 -14.17
N ASN A 106 8.37 -7.24 -15.13
CA ASN A 106 8.08 -7.04 -16.54
C ASN A 106 7.55 -8.34 -17.15
N GLN A 107 6.29 -8.35 -17.56
CA GLN A 107 5.61 -9.50 -18.19
C GLN A 107 5.80 -9.54 -19.72
N GLY A 108 6.60 -8.64 -20.28
CA GLY A 108 6.85 -8.52 -21.71
C GLY A 108 5.74 -7.77 -22.44
N ALA A 109 5.77 -7.84 -23.77
CA ALA A 109 4.76 -7.21 -24.60
C ALA A 109 3.37 -7.87 -24.36
N PRO A 110 2.30 -7.08 -24.17
CA PRO A 110 0.95 -7.62 -24.07
C PRO A 110 0.59 -8.43 -25.33
N SER A 111 -0.18 -9.51 -25.18
CA SER A 111 -0.56 -10.36 -26.33
C SER A 111 -1.38 -9.66 -27.41
N TRP A 112 -2.01 -8.53 -27.09
CA TRP A 112 -2.77 -7.69 -28.02
C TRP A 112 -1.91 -6.60 -28.67
N ALA A 113 -0.70 -6.35 -28.16
CA ALA A 113 0.21 -5.36 -28.73
C ALA A 113 0.86 -5.98 -29.97
N GLY A 114 0.65 -5.36 -31.14
CA GLY A 114 1.30 -5.80 -32.38
C GLY A 114 2.82 -5.63 -32.30
N SER A 115 3.56 -6.35 -33.15
CA SER A 115 5.04 -6.43 -33.17
C SER A 115 5.80 -5.11 -33.44
N GLY A 116 5.09 -3.99 -33.59
CA GLY A 116 5.68 -2.65 -33.75
C GLY A 116 5.55 -1.75 -32.51
N TRP A 117 4.79 -2.17 -31.49
CA TRP A 117 4.57 -1.36 -30.30
C TRP A 117 5.65 -1.64 -29.25
N GLN A 118 6.41 -0.61 -28.90
CA GLN A 118 7.50 -0.67 -27.92
C GLN A 118 6.95 -0.47 -26.50
N ILE A 119 5.99 -1.30 -26.12
CA ILE A 119 5.33 -1.26 -24.82
C ILE A 119 5.51 -2.60 -24.10
N SER A 120 5.54 -2.55 -22.78
CA SER A 120 5.59 -3.74 -21.93
C SER A 120 4.53 -3.65 -20.85
N GLN A 121 4.00 -4.82 -20.47
CA GLN A 121 3.09 -4.94 -19.34
C GLN A 121 3.90 -5.19 -18.07
N TYR A 122 3.71 -4.33 -17.08
CA TYR A 122 4.35 -4.44 -15.78
C TYR A 122 3.32 -4.84 -14.74
N ARG A 123 3.72 -5.74 -13.84
CA ARG A 123 2.97 -6.10 -12.64
C ARG A 123 3.65 -5.47 -11.44
N ILE A 124 2.93 -4.63 -10.72
CA ILE A 124 3.37 -4.00 -9.48
C ILE A 124 2.70 -4.77 -8.34
N GLU A 125 3.49 -5.20 -7.37
CA GLU A 125 2.99 -5.82 -6.14
C GLU A 125 3.52 -5.05 -4.94
N VAL A 126 2.64 -4.66 -4.03
CA VAL A 126 3.01 -3.97 -2.78
C VAL A 126 2.43 -4.75 -1.61
N CYS A 127 3.28 -5.18 -0.69
CA CYS A 127 2.91 -5.99 0.45
C CYS A 127 3.21 -5.30 1.79
N TRP A 128 2.37 -5.57 2.78
CA TRP A 128 2.53 -5.11 4.17
C TRP A 128 2.22 -6.24 5.15
N GLN A 129 2.73 -6.12 6.37
CA GLN A 129 2.42 -7.08 7.43
C GLN A 129 1.09 -6.73 8.11
N SER A 130 0.22 -7.72 8.24
CA SER A 130 -1.00 -7.66 9.05
C SER A 130 -0.97 -8.71 10.15
N PRO A 131 -1.83 -8.60 11.19
CA PRO A 131 -1.92 -9.63 12.24
C PRO A 131 -2.28 -11.04 11.71
N GLU A 132 -2.87 -11.13 10.52
CA GLU A 132 -3.26 -12.39 9.86
C GLU A 132 -2.17 -12.90 8.89
N GLY A 133 -1.03 -12.22 8.82
CA GLY A 133 0.05 -12.50 7.87
C GLY A 133 0.26 -11.39 6.86
N GLU A 134 1.15 -11.64 5.91
CA GLU A 134 1.47 -10.66 4.87
C GLU A 134 0.29 -10.53 3.88
N ARG A 135 -0.04 -9.29 3.54
CA ARG A 135 -1.08 -8.95 2.57
C ARG A 135 -0.45 -8.16 1.44
N CYS A 136 -0.85 -8.46 0.21
CA CYS A 136 -0.35 -7.79 -0.97
C CYS A 136 -1.51 -7.22 -1.80
N VAL A 137 -1.28 -6.06 -2.40
CA VAL A 137 -2.08 -5.54 -3.51
C VAL A 137 -1.29 -5.68 -4.80
N GLN A 138 -1.97 -6.12 -5.85
CA GLN A 138 -1.39 -6.23 -7.17
C GLN A 138 -2.07 -5.23 -8.10
N GLN A 139 -1.25 -4.58 -8.91
CA GLN A 139 -1.67 -3.66 -9.95
C GLN A 139 -0.94 -4.03 -11.25
N SER A 140 -1.56 -3.75 -12.38
CA SER A 140 -0.95 -3.95 -13.69
C SER A 140 -1.01 -2.65 -14.46
N ILE A 141 0.09 -2.33 -15.12
CA ILE A 141 0.24 -1.12 -15.91
C ILE A 141 0.94 -1.46 -17.22
N ILE A 142 0.61 -0.72 -18.27
CA ILE A 142 1.31 -0.80 -19.56
C ILE A 142 2.17 0.45 -19.65
N GLY A 143 3.46 0.26 -19.91
CA GLY A 143 4.43 1.34 -19.96
C GLY A 143 5.41 1.17 -21.12
N PRO A 144 6.40 2.07 -21.23
CA PRO A 144 7.45 1.96 -22.24
C PRO A 144 8.25 0.67 -22.04
N ALA A 145 8.73 0.08 -23.13
CA ALA A 145 9.71 -1.01 -23.06
C ALA A 145 11.06 -0.47 -22.51
N PRO A 146 11.82 -1.26 -21.73
CA PRO A 146 13.07 -0.79 -21.11
C PRO A 146 14.12 -0.32 -22.13
N ALA A 147 14.10 -0.88 -23.34
CA ALA A 147 14.99 -0.49 -24.43
C ALA A 147 14.84 0.98 -24.88
N LEU A 148 13.73 1.64 -24.52
CA LEU A 148 13.47 3.05 -24.83
C LEU A 148 13.81 4.03 -23.70
N ALA A 149 14.10 3.56 -22.48
CA ALA A 149 14.31 4.44 -21.33
C ALA A 149 15.51 5.40 -21.50
N GLY A 150 16.46 5.06 -22.37
CA GLY A 150 17.59 5.92 -22.77
C GLY A 150 17.48 6.57 -24.16
N SER A 151 16.40 6.36 -24.89
CA SER A 151 16.18 6.95 -26.21
C SER A 151 15.00 7.89 -26.11
N GLU A 152 15.26 9.20 -26.14
CA GLU A 152 14.30 10.31 -26.22
C GLU A 152 12.90 9.84 -26.62
N VAL A 153 11.94 9.96 -25.70
CA VAL A 153 10.53 9.65 -25.95
C VAL A 153 10.11 10.41 -27.20
N VAL A 154 10.04 9.71 -28.34
CA VAL A 154 9.55 10.29 -29.60
C VAL A 154 8.05 10.50 -29.41
N THR A 155 7.69 11.70 -28.97
CA THR A 155 6.30 12.20 -28.96
C THR A 155 5.87 12.50 -30.40
N ASN A 156 5.73 11.47 -31.24
CA ASN A 156 4.98 11.61 -32.49
C ASN A 156 3.59 11.03 -32.27
N ILE A 157 2.74 11.83 -31.61
CA ILE A 157 1.30 11.74 -31.76
C ILE A 157 0.96 12.72 -32.89
N ASN A 158 0.76 12.19 -34.10
CA ASN A 158 0.06 12.89 -35.19
C ASN A 158 -1.41 12.50 -35.16
#